data_AF-A0A6C2DU85-F1
#
_entry.id   AF-A0A6C2DU85-F1
#
_cell.length_a   1.000
_cell.length_b   1.000
_cell.length_c   1.000
_cell.angle_alpha   90.00
_cell.angle_beta   90.00
_cell.angle_gamma   90.00
#
_symmetry.space_group_name_H-M   'P 1'
#
loop_
_entity.id
_entity.type
_entity.pdbx_description
1 polymer ?
#
loop_
_entity_poly.entity_id
_entity_poly.type
_entity_poly.pdbx_seq_one_letter_code
_entity_poly.pdbx_strand_id
1 'polypeptide(L)'
;MKKLAAILAALLSFVLCLGGVSPAYAQQATQPASRGITTFYVTPEQQAEGVKVYRDILQYDVAIPNLDLSALLPENLSDFPAAYKQVLEASRQKNGINGSFTQGWFDFQGARAVIPGTNTLFTIDAPVQGRVYSVVAGLPASQCPVKIAKTSISFFDKVADAEAKAKELAAQKYLVYVSPVDSLTIDAFSQIFYDQTTGKKKTDSNCFLVSGATEDVKTDFTKIFNLLPPALQQPARQQPFEFDPRVGDSIFLVNARKDITRSPLPPKKQ
;
A
#
# COMPACT_ATOMS: atom_id res chain seq x y z
N MET A 1 -9.51 -8.91 -31.71
CA MET A 1 -8.25 -8.83 -30.95
C MET A 1 -7.34 -7.65 -31.36
N LYS A 2 -7.89 -6.46 -31.66
CA LYS A 2 -7.08 -5.24 -31.95
C LYS A 2 -7.40 -4.05 -31.03
N LYS A 3 -8.43 -4.16 -30.19
CA LYS A 3 -8.87 -3.10 -29.27
C LYS A 3 -8.30 -3.22 -27.84
N LEU A 4 -7.85 -4.42 -27.43
CA LEU A 4 -7.18 -4.62 -26.12
C LEU A 4 -5.72 -4.10 -26.11
N ALA A 5 -5.03 -4.17 -27.26
CA ALA A 5 -3.65 -3.69 -27.38
C ALA A 5 -3.53 -2.15 -27.30
N ALA A 6 -4.58 -1.42 -27.68
CA ALA A 6 -4.59 0.04 -27.65
C ALA A 6 -4.71 0.61 -26.22
N ILE A 7 -5.40 -0.10 -25.32
CA ILE A 7 -5.53 0.30 -23.90
C ILE A 7 -4.24 -0.04 -23.14
N LEU A 8 -3.57 -1.16 -23.49
CA LEU A 8 -2.25 -1.48 -22.94
C LEU A 8 -1.18 -0.48 -23.38
N ALA A 9 -1.19 0.00 -24.63
CA ALA A 9 -0.25 1.00 -25.11
C ALA A 9 -0.43 2.38 -24.44
N ALA A 10 -1.67 2.74 -24.07
CA ALA A 10 -1.95 3.99 -23.37
C ALA A 10 -1.54 3.96 -21.88
N LEU A 11 -1.49 2.79 -21.25
CA LEU A 11 -0.98 2.62 -19.87
C LEU A 11 0.54 2.37 -19.83
N LEU A 12 1.11 1.69 -20.82
CA LEU A 12 2.57 1.51 -20.94
C LEU A 12 3.33 2.77 -21.39
N SER A 13 2.68 3.74 -22.06
CA SER A 13 3.31 5.01 -22.42
C SER A 13 3.50 5.96 -21.22
N PHE A 14 2.86 5.70 -20.07
CA PHE A 14 2.93 6.58 -18.90
C PHE A 14 4.13 6.33 -17.97
N VAL A 15 4.91 5.26 -18.20
CA VAL A 15 6.11 4.96 -17.39
C VAL A 15 7.39 5.60 -17.98
N LEU A 16 7.34 6.21 -19.19
CA LEU A 16 8.55 6.67 -19.89
C LEU A 16 8.59 8.14 -20.37
N CYS A 17 7.56 8.97 -20.16
CA CYS A 17 7.54 10.32 -20.77
C CYS A 17 7.11 11.52 -19.88
N LEU A 18 7.40 11.52 -18.57
CA LEU A 18 7.34 12.75 -17.75
C LEU A 18 8.68 13.10 -17.08
N GLY A 19 9.77 12.82 -17.78
CA GLY A 19 11.08 13.43 -17.54
C GLY A 19 11.20 14.77 -18.25
N GLY A 20 10.49 15.79 -17.77
CA GLY A 20 10.76 17.18 -18.10
C GLY A 20 11.84 17.71 -17.15
N VAL A 21 13.08 17.72 -17.62
CA VAL A 21 14.26 18.23 -16.91
C VAL A 21 14.15 19.74 -16.64
N SER A 22 14.19 20.13 -15.36
CA SER A 22 14.79 21.41 -14.95
C SER A 22 16.21 21.10 -14.46
N PRO A 23 17.27 21.52 -15.17
CA PRO A 23 18.64 21.27 -14.77
C PRO A 23 19.12 22.40 -13.85
N ALA A 24 18.92 22.26 -12.54
CA ALA A 24 19.73 22.94 -11.53
C ALA A 24 19.28 22.46 -10.15
N TYR A 25 19.97 21.44 -9.65
CA TYR A 25 20.40 21.26 -8.25
C TYR A 25 20.87 19.81 -8.12
N ALA A 26 22.03 19.54 -8.72
CA ALA A 26 22.87 18.44 -8.30
C ALA A 26 23.42 18.77 -6.90
N GLN A 27 22.58 18.63 -5.88
CA GLN A 27 22.99 18.74 -4.49
C GLN A 27 22.76 17.36 -3.88
N GLN A 28 23.88 16.65 -3.66
CA GLN A 28 24.02 15.41 -2.90
C GLN A 28 22.78 14.51 -2.91
N ALA A 29 22.80 13.48 -3.76
CA ALA A 29 21.88 12.36 -3.63
C ALA A 29 22.13 11.68 -2.28
N THR A 30 21.45 12.20 -1.25
CA THR A 30 21.04 11.45 -0.07
C THR A 30 20.35 10.19 -0.58
N GLN A 31 20.54 9.09 0.14
CA GLN A 31 20.10 7.73 -0.23
C GLN A 31 18.82 7.69 -1.10
N PRO A 32 18.75 6.80 -2.10
CA PRO A 32 17.67 6.81 -3.07
C PRO A 32 16.30 6.85 -2.36
N ALA A 33 15.46 7.78 -2.79
CA ALA A 33 14.17 8.03 -2.19
C ALA A 33 13.34 6.73 -2.15
N SER A 34 12.93 6.31 -0.95
CA SER A 34 11.96 5.23 -0.79
C SER A 34 10.61 5.69 -1.32
N ARG A 35 10.03 4.95 -2.26
CA ARG A 35 8.75 5.28 -2.89
C ARG A 35 7.64 4.42 -2.31
N GLY A 36 6.61 5.03 -1.74
CA GLY A 36 5.34 4.38 -1.41
C GLY A 36 4.37 4.50 -2.57
N ILE A 37 3.61 3.45 -2.85
CA ILE A 37 2.56 3.44 -3.88
C ILE A 37 1.27 2.91 -3.26
N THR A 38 0.18 3.65 -3.43
CA THR A 38 -1.19 3.21 -3.07
C THR A 38 -2.07 3.30 -4.31
N THR A 39 -2.63 2.17 -4.73
CA THR A 39 -3.41 2.06 -5.97
C THR A 39 -4.73 1.34 -5.71
N PHE A 40 -5.80 1.82 -6.34
CA PHE A 40 -7.11 1.15 -6.35
C PHE A 40 -7.37 0.48 -7.70
N TYR A 41 -7.79 -0.78 -7.64
CA TYR A 41 -8.23 -1.58 -8.78
C TYR A 41 -9.74 -1.86 -8.71
N VAL A 42 -10.33 -2.16 -9.87
CA VAL A 42 -11.77 -2.40 -10.01
C VAL A 42 -12.11 -3.89 -9.87
N THR A 43 -11.15 -4.78 -10.13
CA THR A 43 -11.36 -6.24 -10.03
C THR A 43 -10.20 -6.94 -9.33
N PRO A 44 -10.42 -8.15 -8.77
CA PRO A 44 -9.36 -8.95 -8.16
C PRO A 44 -8.23 -9.29 -9.14
N GLU A 45 -8.55 -9.54 -10.41
CA GLU A 45 -7.57 -9.91 -11.44
C GLU A 45 -6.63 -8.73 -11.75
N GLN A 46 -7.19 -7.51 -11.83
CA GLN A 46 -6.39 -6.29 -11.99
C GLN A 46 -5.46 -6.07 -10.80
N GLN A 47 -5.95 -6.32 -9.59
CA GLN A 47 -5.17 -6.22 -8.37
C GLN A 47 -4.03 -7.25 -8.35
N ALA A 48 -4.31 -8.50 -8.71
CA ALA A 48 -3.31 -9.57 -8.80
C ALA A 48 -2.21 -9.24 -9.82
N GLU A 49 -2.58 -8.72 -11.00
CA GLU A 49 -1.60 -8.25 -11.97
C GLU A 49 -0.81 -7.04 -11.44
N GLY A 50 -1.47 -6.11 -10.73
CA GLY A 50 -0.81 -5.01 -10.04
C GLY A 50 0.24 -5.47 -9.04
N VAL A 51 -0.09 -6.45 -8.19
CA VAL A 51 0.84 -7.07 -7.23
C VAL A 51 2.03 -7.69 -7.96
N LYS A 52 1.79 -8.43 -9.04
CA LYS A 52 2.84 -9.02 -9.88
C LYS A 52 3.74 -7.96 -10.50
N VAL A 53 3.18 -6.88 -11.04
CA VAL A 53 3.95 -5.76 -11.60
C VAL A 53 4.81 -5.12 -10.53
N TYR A 54 4.23 -4.75 -9.38
CA TYR A 54 5.00 -4.08 -8.33
C TYR A 54 6.10 -4.99 -7.77
N ARG A 55 5.80 -6.26 -7.50
CA ARG A 55 6.76 -7.18 -6.88
C ARG A 55 7.76 -7.76 -7.87
N ASP A 56 7.30 -8.36 -8.96
CA ASP A 56 8.13 -9.21 -9.80
C ASP A 56 8.86 -8.40 -10.88
N ILE A 57 8.24 -7.30 -11.35
CA ILE A 57 8.81 -6.44 -12.39
C ILE A 57 9.53 -5.25 -11.76
N LEU A 58 8.85 -4.50 -10.90
CA LEU A 58 9.37 -3.26 -10.32
C LEU A 58 10.16 -3.48 -9.02
N GLN A 59 10.08 -4.69 -8.43
CA GLN A 59 10.82 -5.09 -7.22
C GLN A 59 10.50 -4.25 -5.98
N TYR A 60 9.22 -3.90 -5.83
CA TYR A 60 8.66 -3.29 -4.62
C TYR A 60 8.24 -4.39 -3.64
N ASP A 61 8.42 -4.13 -2.36
CA ASP A 61 7.82 -4.92 -1.31
C ASP A 61 6.32 -4.57 -1.24
N VAL A 62 5.47 -5.55 -1.54
CA VAL A 62 4.01 -5.39 -1.42
C VAL A 62 3.62 -5.58 0.05
N ALA A 63 3.06 -4.54 0.66
CA ALA A 63 2.89 -4.43 2.11
C ALA A 63 1.50 -4.91 2.59
N ILE A 64 0.70 -5.48 1.70
CA ILE A 64 -0.61 -6.07 2.03
C ILE A 64 -0.58 -7.60 1.94
N PRO A 65 -1.40 -8.30 2.74
CA PRO A 65 -1.52 -9.76 2.67
C PRO A 65 -1.89 -10.22 1.26
N ASN A 66 -1.15 -11.21 0.76
CA ASN A 66 -1.36 -11.81 -0.56
C ASN A 66 -0.94 -13.29 -0.55
N LEU A 67 -1.33 -14.02 -1.59
CA LEU A 67 -1.12 -15.46 -1.71
C LEU A 67 0.37 -15.84 -1.67
N ASP A 68 1.23 -15.08 -2.35
CA ASP A 68 2.66 -15.39 -2.41
C ASP A 68 3.35 -15.16 -1.06
N LEU A 69 2.90 -14.17 -0.29
CA LEU A 69 3.37 -14.00 1.08
C LEU A 69 2.98 -15.23 1.93
N SER A 70 1.74 -15.71 1.83
CA SER A 70 1.28 -16.92 2.56
C SER A 70 2.15 -18.15 2.28
N ALA A 71 2.62 -18.31 1.04
CA ALA A 71 3.48 -19.42 0.65
C ALA A 71 4.84 -19.42 1.38
N LEU A 72 5.33 -18.25 1.80
CA LEU A 72 6.62 -18.10 2.50
C LEU A 72 6.53 -18.24 4.03
N LEU A 73 5.31 -18.32 4.59
CA LEU A 73 5.08 -18.34 6.04
C LEU A 73 5.14 -19.75 6.64
N PRO A 74 5.58 -19.92 7.90
CA PRO A 74 5.65 -21.21 8.57
C PRO A 74 4.28 -21.87 8.74
N GLU A 75 4.26 -23.18 8.98
CA GLU A 75 3.00 -23.94 9.09
C GLU A 75 2.23 -23.64 10.38
N ASN A 76 2.93 -23.33 11.47
CA ASN A 76 2.31 -23.08 12.78
C ASN A 76 2.33 -21.60 13.16
N LEU A 77 1.25 -21.16 13.78
CA LEU A 77 1.08 -19.81 14.32
C LEU A 77 2.15 -19.48 15.38
N SER A 78 2.60 -20.44 16.17
CA SER A 78 3.65 -20.24 17.19
C SER A 78 4.96 -19.73 16.60
N ASP A 79 5.27 -20.14 15.38
CA ASP A 79 6.55 -19.87 14.71
C ASP A 79 6.49 -18.58 13.88
N PHE A 80 5.26 -18.12 13.58
CA PHE A 80 5.00 -16.99 12.69
C PHE A 80 5.56 -15.65 13.19
N PRO A 81 5.34 -15.22 14.45
CA PRO A 81 5.83 -13.92 14.91
C PRO A 81 7.35 -13.76 14.75
N ALA A 82 8.12 -14.81 15.08
CA ALA A 82 9.57 -14.79 14.96
C ALA A 82 10.01 -14.75 13.49
N ALA A 83 9.39 -15.58 12.64
CA ALA A 83 9.69 -15.60 11.20
C ALA A 83 9.36 -14.27 10.52
N TYR A 84 8.18 -13.70 10.80
CA TYR A 84 7.75 -12.46 10.17
C TYR A 84 8.48 -11.23 10.69
N LYS A 85 8.95 -11.24 11.94
CA LYS A 85 9.82 -10.18 12.47
C LYS A 85 11.10 -10.04 11.64
N GLN A 86 11.69 -11.15 11.20
CA GLN A 86 12.87 -11.12 10.31
C GLN A 86 12.53 -10.49 8.95
N VAL A 87 11.34 -10.76 8.39
CA VAL A 87 10.86 -10.12 7.16
C VAL A 87 10.74 -8.60 7.34
N LEU A 88 10.16 -8.15 8.46
CA LEU A 88 10.01 -6.73 8.77
C LEU A 88 11.36 -6.04 9.04
N GLU A 89 12.30 -6.72 9.67
CA GLU A 89 13.68 -6.23 9.86
C GLU A 89 14.41 -6.09 8.53
N ALA A 90 14.33 -7.09 7.66
CA ALA A 90 14.90 -7.03 6.32
C ALA A 90 14.26 -5.91 5.47
N SER A 91 12.92 -5.75 5.53
CA SER A 91 12.24 -4.66 4.84
C SER A 91 12.64 -3.29 5.40
N ARG A 92 12.93 -3.18 6.71
CA ARG A 92 13.42 -1.93 7.30
C ARG A 92 14.79 -1.51 6.81
N GLN A 93 15.69 -2.46 6.61
CA GLN A 93 17.00 -2.19 6.00
C GLN A 93 16.85 -1.65 4.56
N LYS A 94 15.80 -2.10 3.84
CA LYS A 94 15.53 -1.71 2.46
C LYS A 94 14.68 -0.46 2.27
N ASN A 95 13.73 -0.20 3.18
CA ASN A 95 12.68 0.80 2.95
C ASN A 95 12.58 1.81 4.09
N GLY A 96 13.36 1.66 5.16
CA GLY A 96 13.16 2.37 6.42
C GLY A 96 11.97 1.81 7.21
N ILE A 97 11.49 2.56 8.22
CA ILE A 97 10.40 2.15 9.12
C ILE A 97 9.17 1.64 8.34
N ASN A 98 8.50 0.59 8.82
CA ASN A 98 7.28 0.09 8.17
C ASN A 98 6.21 1.18 8.06
N GLY A 99 5.51 1.22 6.93
CA GLY A 99 4.61 2.31 6.59
C GLY A 99 5.26 3.67 6.33
N SER A 100 6.57 3.81 6.19
CA SER A 100 7.19 5.10 5.84
C SER A 100 7.75 5.15 4.42
N PHE A 101 7.79 6.35 3.82
CA PHE A 101 8.37 6.64 2.51
C PHE A 101 8.82 8.10 2.39
N THR A 102 9.63 8.43 1.39
CA THR A 102 10.09 9.81 1.09
C THR A 102 9.39 10.40 -0.13
N GLN A 103 8.82 9.57 -1.00
CA GLN A 103 7.95 9.98 -2.10
C GLN A 103 6.75 9.02 -2.18
N GLY A 104 5.54 9.54 -2.34
CA GLY A 104 4.31 8.76 -2.42
C GLY A 104 3.65 8.91 -3.79
N TRP A 105 3.17 7.82 -4.37
CA TRP A 105 2.33 7.81 -5.56
C TRP A 105 0.95 7.28 -5.18
N PHE A 106 -0.10 8.00 -5.57
CA PHE A 106 -1.47 7.69 -5.23
C PHE A 106 -2.28 7.64 -6.49
N ASP A 107 -2.77 6.45 -6.83
CA ASP A 107 -3.67 6.23 -7.95
C ASP A 107 -5.04 5.77 -7.42
N PHE A 108 -5.94 6.75 -7.29
CA PHE A 108 -7.30 6.51 -6.81
C PHE A 108 -8.32 6.48 -7.96
N GLN A 109 -7.87 6.46 -9.22
CA GLN A 109 -8.75 6.55 -10.40
C GLN A 109 -9.64 5.31 -10.59
N GLY A 110 -9.28 4.20 -9.96
CA GLY A 110 -10.06 2.96 -9.93
C GLY A 110 -11.37 3.05 -9.12
N ALA A 111 -11.58 4.11 -8.34
CA ALA A 111 -12.76 4.27 -7.49
C ALA A 111 -13.61 5.50 -7.85
N ARG A 112 -14.85 5.53 -7.38
CA ARG A 112 -15.68 6.73 -7.33
C ARG A 112 -15.30 7.50 -6.07
N ALA A 113 -15.12 8.81 -6.17
CA ALA A 113 -14.89 9.64 -4.99
C ALA A 113 -16.19 10.31 -4.54
N VAL A 114 -16.40 10.35 -3.22
CA VAL A 114 -17.48 11.12 -2.60
C VAL A 114 -17.29 12.63 -2.85
N ILE A 115 -16.05 13.11 -2.80
CA ILE A 115 -15.67 14.48 -3.14
C ILE A 115 -15.17 14.51 -4.59
N PRO A 116 -15.84 15.22 -5.52
CA PRO A 116 -15.39 15.28 -6.90
C PRO A 116 -13.94 15.74 -7.04
N GLY A 117 -13.16 15.02 -7.86
CA GLY A 117 -11.77 15.37 -8.17
C GLY A 117 -10.71 14.76 -7.25
N THR A 118 -11.08 14.08 -6.16
CA THR A 118 -10.11 13.42 -5.26
C THR A 118 -9.70 12.03 -5.75
N ASN A 119 -10.46 11.41 -6.66
CA ASN A 119 -10.09 10.18 -7.37
C ASN A 119 -9.16 10.47 -8.56
N THR A 120 -7.98 11.04 -8.27
CA THR A 120 -6.96 11.37 -9.27
C THR A 120 -5.66 10.62 -9.00
N LEU A 121 -4.81 10.56 -10.03
CA LEU A 121 -3.41 10.23 -9.87
C LEU A 121 -2.65 11.46 -9.37
N PHE A 122 -1.81 11.30 -8.35
CA PHE A 122 -0.90 12.35 -7.91
C PHE A 122 0.30 11.76 -7.15
N THR A 123 1.29 12.63 -6.92
CA THR A 123 2.45 12.32 -6.08
C THR A 123 2.54 13.29 -4.92
N ILE A 124 3.18 12.84 -3.84
CA ILE A 124 3.64 13.72 -2.76
C ILE A 124 5.12 13.45 -2.53
N ASP A 125 5.84 14.49 -2.13
CA ASP A 125 7.20 14.36 -1.63
C ASP A 125 7.21 14.70 -0.13
N ALA A 126 7.95 13.91 0.65
CA ALA A 126 8.16 14.22 2.05
C ALA A 126 8.97 15.52 2.21
N PRO A 127 8.87 16.20 3.35
CA PRO A 127 9.76 17.31 3.68
C PRO A 127 11.24 16.92 3.53
N VAL A 128 12.12 17.89 3.24
CA VAL A 128 13.56 17.66 3.07
C VAL A 128 14.13 16.87 4.26
N GLN A 129 14.80 15.75 3.98
CA GLN A 129 15.34 14.81 4.98
C GLN A 129 14.29 14.15 5.91
N GLY A 130 13.00 14.39 5.68
CA GLY A 130 11.89 13.81 6.40
C GLY A 130 11.30 12.57 5.72
N ARG A 131 10.24 12.03 6.33
CA ARG A 131 9.46 10.90 5.81
C ARG A 131 7.99 11.15 6.07
N VAL A 132 7.16 10.62 5.19
CA VAL A 132 5.73 10.45 5.48
C VAL A 132 5.55 9.07 6.09
N TYR A 133 4.75 9.00 7.15
CA TYR A 133 4.36 7.78 7.83
C TYR A 133 2.90 7.47 7.50
N SER A 134 2.61 6.22 7.17
CA SER A 134 1.31 5.74 6.75
C SER A 134 0.84 4.62 7.67
N VAL A 135 -0.46 4.61 7.92
CA VAL A 135 -1.17 3.54 8.59
C VAL A 135 -2.23 3.03 7.63
N VAL A 136 -2.20 1.74 7.32
CA VAL A 136 -3.21 1.06 6.50
C VAL A 136 -3.83 -0.04 7.34
N ALA A 137 -5.14 0.01 7.52
CA ALA A 137 -5.86 -0.96 8.32
C ALA A 137 -7.24 -1.26 7.74
N GLY A 138 -7.71 -2.50 7.91
CA GLY A 138 -9.03 -2.95 7.47
C GLY A 138 -9.88 -3.48 8.62
N LEU A 139 -11.13 -3.06 8.71
CA LEU A 139 -12.12 -3.62 9.61
C LEU A 139 -12.71 -4.89 8.96
N PRO A 140 -12.46 -6.09 9.52
CA PRO A 140 -12.91 -7.33 8.89
C PRO A 140 -14.43 -7.48 8.95
N ALA A 141 -15.04 -7.86 7.83
CA ALA A 141 -16.43 -8.30 7.72
C ALA A 141 -16.55 -9.83 7.73
N SER A 142 -15.60 -10.51 7.07
CA SER A 142 -15.47 -11.97 7.07
C SER A 142 -13.99 -12.37 7.04
N GLN A 143 -13.67 -13.56 7.56
CA GLN A 143 -12.29 -14.03 7.71
C GLN A 143 -11.82 -15.03 6.62
N CYS A 144 -12.75 -15.62 5.86
CA CYS A 144 -12.44 -16.39 4.65
C CYS A 144 -13.68 -16.49 3.72
N PRO A 145 -13.65 -15.92 2.50
CA PRO A 145 -12.61 -15.00 2.03
C PRO A 145 -12.52 -13.78 2.96
N VAL A 146 -11.33 -13.19 3.05
CA VAL A 146 -11.16 -11.96 3.84
C VAL A 146 -11.89 -10.84 3.11
N LYS A 147 -12.94 -10.31 3.75
CA LYS A 147 -13.65 -9.10 3.29
C LYS A 147 -13.45 -8.00 4.29
N ILE A 148 -13.24 -6.79 3.79
CA ILE A 148 -13.04 -5.60 4.62
C ILE A 148 -14.27 -4.72 4.48
N ALA A 149 -14.99 -4.49 5.58
CA ALA A 149 -16.11 -3.56 5.56
C ALA A 149 -15.60 -2.13 5.31
N LYS A 150 -14.51 -1.76 5.98
CA LYS A 150 -13.94 -0.41 5.94
C LYS A 150 -12.43 -0.46 5.93
N THR A 151 -11.82 0.20 4.96
CA THR A 151 -10.38 0.42 4.91
C THR A 151 -10.06 1.84 5.37
N SER A 152 -9.20 1.96 6.37
CA SER A 152 -8.64 3.24 6.84
C SER A 152 -7.20 3.35 6.38
N ILE A 153 -6.90 4.42 5.65
CA ILE A 153 -5.55 4.81 5.25
C ILE A 153 -5.31 6.20 5.87
N SER A 154 -4.21 6.38 6.59
CA SER A 154 -3.91 7.68 7.21
C SER A 154 -2.44 8.02 7.05
N PHE A 155 -2.13 9.29 6.79
CA PHE A 155 -0.77 9.77 6.56
C PHE A 155 -0.38 10.87 7.54
N PHE A 156 0.87 10.83 7.99
CA PHE A 156 1.42 11.67 9.04
C PHE A 156 2.84 12.12 8.71
N ASP A 157 3.22 13.29 9.20
CA ASP A 157 4.59 13.80 9.17
C ASP A 157 5.40 13.40 10.43
N LYS A 158 4.72 12.87 11.47
CA LYS A 158 5.33 12.40 12.71
C LYS A 158 5.05 10.93 12.96
N VAL A 159 6.10 10.18 13.31
CA VAL A 159 5.99 8.75 13.62
C VAL A 159 5.07 8.48 14.81
N ALA A 160 5.15 9.31 15.87
CA ALA A 160 4.34 9.14 17.07
C ALA A 160 2.83 9.24 16.80
N ASP A 161 2.43 10.14 15.88
CA ASP A 161 1.02 10.29 15.49
C ASP A 161 0.53 9.08 14.71
N ALA A 162 1.38 8.53 13.81
CA ALA A 162 1.08 7.30 13.10
C ALA A 162 0.98 6.09 14.04
N GLU A 163 1.88 5.97 15.03
CA GLU A 163 1.80 4.92 16.05
C GLU A 163 0.54 5.03 16.91
N ALA A 164 0.17 6.25 17.31
CA ALA A 164 -1.06 6.50 18.06
C ALA A 164 -2.28 6.09 17.24
N LYS A 165 -2.35 6.47 15.96
CA LYS A 165 -3.45 6.07 15.07
C LYS A 165 -3.52 4.56 14.87
N ALA A 166 -2.39 3.89 14.70
CA ALA A 166 -2.34 2.44 14.57
C ALA A 166 -2.91 1.74 15.81
N LYS A 167 -2.52 2.19 17.01
CA LYS A 167 -3.03 1.66 18.28
C LYS A 167 -4.52 1.94 18.47
N GLU A 168 -4.99 3.13 18.09
CA GLU A 168 -6.41 3.50 18.09
C GLU A 168 -7.24 2.56 17.21
N LEU A 169 -6.80 2.34 15.96
CA LEU A 169 -7.48 1.45 15.01
C LEU A 169 -7.47 -0.01 15.50
N ALA A 170 -6.36 -0.48 16.06
CA ALA A 170 -6.28 -1.81 16.65
C ALA A 170 -7.25 -2.00 17.83
N ALA A 171 -7.39 -0.98 18.69
CA ALA A 171 -8.38 -1.00 19.79
C ALA A 171 -9.82 -1.09 19.26
N GLN A 172 -10.08 -0.50 18.09
CA GLN A 172 -11.35 -0.59 17.35
C GLN A 172 -11.49 -1.88 16.51
N LYS A 173 -10.62 -2.89 16.73
CA LYS A 173 -10.64 -4.19 16.05
C LYS A 173 -10.30 -4.16 14.55
N TYR A 174 -9.66 -3.10 14.07
CA TYR A 174 -9.08 -3.12 12.74
C TYR A 174 -7.84 -4.02 12.71
N LEU A 175 -7.65 -4.71 11.58
CA LEU A 175 -6.42 -5.40 11.24
C LEU A 175 -5.46 -4.37 10.64
N VAL A 176 -4.38 -4.03 11.34
CA VAL A 176 -3.41 -3.01 10.91
C VAL A 176 -2.30 -3.65 10.08
N TYR A 177 -2.39 -3.54 8.75
CA TYR A 177 -1.46 -4.20 7.80
C TYR A 177 -0.13 -3.47 7.62
N VAL A 178 -0.18 -2.13 7.73
CA VAL A 178 0.98 -1.28 7.52
C VAL A 178 0.98 -0.24 8.61
N SER A 179 2.04 -0.19 9.42
CA SER A 179 2.25 0.88 10.40
C SER A 179 3.69 0.87 10.91
N PRO A 180 4.13 1.93 11.63
CA PRO A 180 5.40 1.91 12.36
C PRO A 180 5.45 0.91 13.53
N VAL A 181 4.32 0.28 13.90
CA VAL A 181 4.23 -0.66 15.02
C VAL A 181 4.20 -2.10 14.48
N ASP A 182 5.37 -2.73 14.43
CA ASP A 182 5.53 -4.07 13.84
C ASP A 182 4.63 -5.13 14.47
N SER A 183 4.44 -5.10 15.79
CA SER A 183 3.61 -6.08 16.49
C SER A 183 2.17 -6.06 15.99
N LEU A 184 1.61 -4.89 15.68
CA LEU A 184 0.26 -4.79 15.12
C LEU A 184 0.18 -5.37 13.70
N THR A 185 1.26 -5.24 12.92
CA THR A 185 1.35 -5.86 11.59
C THR A 185 1.43 -7.37 11.68
N ILE A 186 2.24 -7.88 12.61
CA ILE A 186 2.32 -9.32 12.92
C ILE A 186 0.94 -9.82 13.37
N ASP A 187 0.28 -9.15 14.30
CA ASP A 187 -1.03 -9.55 14.82
C ASP A 187 -2.12 -9.53 13.74
N ALA A 188 -2.07 -8.58 12.80
CA ALA A 188 -3.00 -8.55 11.68
C ALA A 188 -2.77 -9.75 10.74
N PHE A 189 -1.51 -10.03 10.40
CA PHE A 189 -1.16 -11.08 9.45
C PHE A 189 -1.35 -12.47 10.05
N SER A 190 -1.16 -12.62 11.36
CA SER A 190 -1.45 -13.88 12.05
C SER A 190 -2.94 -14.25 11.96
N GLN A 191 -3.84 -13.28 12.16
CA GLN A 191 -5.29 -13.48 12.03
C GLN A 191 -5.73 -13.80 10.59
N ILE A 192 -5.04 -13.22 9.61
CA ILE A 192 -5.33 -13.44 8.19
C ILE A 192 -4.84 -14.81 7.75
N PHE A 193 -3.59 -15.17 8.06
CA PHE A 193 -2.95 -16.35 7.51
C PHE A 193 -3.22 -17.64 8.30
N TYR A 194 -3.60 -17.56 9.58
CA TYR A 194 -3.74 -18.72 10.45
C TYR A 194 -5.14 -18.86 11.02
N ASP A 195 -5.59 -20.10 11.14
CA ASP A 195 -6.76 -20.46 11.92
C ASP A 195 -6.42 -20.33 13.41
N GLN A 196 -7.16 -19.47 14.11
CA GLN A 196 -6.86 -19.11 15.50
C GLN A 196 -7.22 -20.23 16.50
N THR A 197 -8.01 -21.22 16.08
CA THR A 197 -8.42 -22.35 16.93
C THR A 197 -7.41 -23.48 16.86
N THR A 198 -6.95 -23.82 15.67
CA THR A 198 -6.00 -24.91 15.42
C THR A 198 -4.54 -24.46 15.45
N GLY A 199 -4.30 -23.15 15.28
CA GLY A 199 -2.96 -22.58 15.15
C GLY A 199 -2.26 -22.96 13.84
N LYS A 200 -3.00 -23.52 12.86
CA LYS A 200 -2.45 -23.94 11.56
C LYS A 200 -2.65 -22.86 10.51
N LYS A 201 -1.71 -22.78 9.57
CA LYS A 201 -1.85 -21.92 8.40
C LYS A 201 -3.09 -22.36 7.61
N LYS A 202 -3.88 -21.39 7.15
CA LYS A 202 -5.03 -21.69 6.29
C LYS A 202 -4.51 -22.29 4.97
N THR A 203 -5.30 -23.13 4.30
CA THR A 203 -4.88 -23.78 3.06
C THR A 203 -5.71 -23.37 1.85
N ASP A 204 -6.92 -22.85 2.10
CA ASP A 204 -7.78 -22.33 1.04
C ASP A 204 -7.21 -21.00 0.51
N SER A 205 -6.82 -21.01 -0.77
CA SER A 205 -6.30 -19.83 -1.45
C SER A 205 -7.31 -18.69 -1.50
N ASN A 206 -8.61 -18.96 -1.41
CA ASN A 206 -9.66 -17.93 -1.30
C ASN A 206 -9.59 -17.15 0.02
N CYS A 207 -8.98 -17.71 1.07
CA CYS A 207 -8.70 -16.97 2.29
C CYS A 207 -7.54 -15.96 2.10
N PHE A 208 -6.75 -16.10 1.03
CA PHE A 208 -5.54 -15.32 0.77
C PHE A 208 -5.61 -14.47 -0.49
N LEU A 209 -6.59 -14.73 -1.36
CA LEU A 209 -6.83 -14.08 -2.64
C LEU A 209 -7.19 -12.61 -2.37
N VAL A 210 -6.14 -11.86 -2.04
CA VAL A 210 -5.98 -10.42 -2.08
C VAL A 210 -6.82 -9.66 -1.06
N SER A 211 -6.16 -9.18 0.00
CA SER A 211 -6.73 -8.58 1.22
C SER A 211 -7.54 -7.28 1.06
N GLY A 212 -8.04 -6.99 -0.14
CA GLY A 212 -8.40 -5.64 -0.53
C GLY A 212 -9.84 -5.46 -0.95
N ALA A 213 -10.67 -6.50 -1.06
CA ALA A 213 -12.09 -6.32 -1.35
C ALA A 213 -12.72 -5.53 -0.20
N THR A 214 -12.84 -4.23 -0.43
CA THR A 214 -13.27 -3.25 0.56
C THR A 214 -14.44 -2.47 0.01
N GLU A 215 -15.49 -2.39 0.80
CA GLU A 215 -16.73 -1.72 0.39
C GLU A 215 -16.56 -0.19 0.49
N ASP A 216 -15.87 0.27 1.54
CA ASP A 216 -15.58 1.68 1.79
C ASP A 216 -14.08 1.89 2.04
N VAL A 217 -13.49 2.92 1.42
CA VAL A 217 -12.11 3.34 1.69
C VAL A 217 -12.08 4.79 2.11
N LYS A 218 -11.51 5.03 3.28
CA LYS A 218 -11.25 6.36 3.81
C LYS A 218 -9.75 6.63 3.87
N THR A 219 -9.31 7.66 3.16
CA THR A 219 -7.91 8.07 3.07
C THR A 219 -7.72 9.46 3.68
N ASP A 220 -7.07 9.51 4.83
CA ASP A 220 -6.87 10.71 5.63
C ASP A 220 -5.50 11.35 5.37
N PHE A 221 -5.54 12.51 4.71
CA PHE A 221 -4.40 13.38 4.47
C PHE A 221 -4.40 14.63 5.36
N THR A 222 -5.31 14.76 6.32
CA THR A 222 -5.50 15.99 7.12
C THR A 222 -4.24 16.42 7.86
N LYS A 223 -3.35 15.49 8.23
CA LYS A 223 -2.08 15.80 8.90
C LYS A 223 -0.95 16.19 7.95
N ILE A 224 -1.11 15.94 6.65
CA ILE A 224 -0.10 16.22 5.62
C ILE A 224 -0.69 16.96 4.42
N PHE A 225 -1.83 17.65 4.57
CA PHE A 225 -2.56 18.23 3.45
C PHE A 225 -1.70 19.22 2.65
N ASN A 226 -0.71 19.84 3.31
CA ASN A 226 0.20 20.81 2.71
C ASN A 226 1.17 20.18 1.70
N LEU A 227 1.33 18.85 1.75
CA LEU A 227 2.14 18.09 0.80
C LEU A 227 1.35 17.69 -0.45
N LEU A 228 0.03 17.87 -0.45
CA LEU A 228 -0.82 17.53 -1.59
C LEU A 228 -0.74 18.60 -2.70
N PRO A 229 -1.04 18.22 -3.96
CA PRO A 229 -1.27 19.18 -5.04
C PRO A 229 -2.30 20.25 -4.65
N PRO A 230 -2.17 21.51 -5.10
CA PRO A 230 -3.03 22.63 -4.69
C PRO A 230 -4.54 22.34 -4.75
N ALA A 231 -4.99 21.66 -5.80
CA ALA A 231 -6.39 21.30 -5.99
C ALA A 231 -6.95 20.35 -4.91
N LEU A 232 -6.09 19.59 -4.24
CA LEU A 232 -6.46 18.59 -3.22
C LEU A 232 -6.25 19.11 -1.79
N GLN A 233 -5.56 20.23 -1.59
CA GLN A 233 -5.24 20.71 -0.24
C GLN A 233 -6.47 21.13 0.55
N GLN A 234 -7.36 21.92 -0.06
CA GLN A 234 -8.59 22.38 0.61
C GLN A 234 -9.53 21.23 0.99
N PRO A 235 -9.88 20.29 0.08
CA PRO A 235 -10.73 19.18 0.47
C PRO A 235 -10.07 18.31 1.56
N ALA A 236 -8.74 18.08 1.49
CA ALA A 236 -8.03 17.29 2.49
C ALA A 236 -7.94 17.95 3.87
N ARG A 237 -7.96 19.29 3.94
CA ARG A 237 -8.02 20.02 5.22
C ARG A 237 -9.35 19.80 5.94
N GLN A 238 -10.43 19.64 5.18
CA GLN A 238 -11.78 19.61 5.73
C GLN A 238 -12.18 18.22 6.21
N GLN A 239 -11.82 17.18 5.45
CA GLN A 239 -12.17 15.81 5.78
C GLN A 239 -11.28 14.82 5.02
N PRO A 240 -11.20 13.56 5.48
CA PRO A 240 -10.58 12.51 4.71
C PRO A 240 -11.30 12.26 3.38
N PHE A 241 -10.58 11.74 2.39
CA PHE A 241 -11.17 11.34 1.12
C PHE A 241 -11.85 9.99 1.25
N GLU A 242 -13.09 9.91 0.77
CA GLU A 242 -13.91 8.69 0.82
C GLU A 242 -14.16 8.19 -0.60
N PHE A 243 -14.08 6.88 -0.77
CA PHE A 243 -14.12 6.22 -2.06
C PHE A 243 -15.06 5.01 -2.06
N ASP A 244 -15.87 4.92 -3.11
CA ASP A 244 -16.80 3.83 -3.39
C ASP A 244 -16.36 3.01 -4.62
N PRO A 245 -16.77 1.74 -4.73
CA PRO A 245 -16.51 0.92 -5.91
C PRO A 245 -17.06 1.54 -7.19
N ARG A 246 -16.27 1.48 -8.27
CA ARG A 246 -16.75 1.94 -9.58
C ARG A 246 -17.68 0.92 -10.26
N VAL A 247 -17.35 -0.36 -10.08
CA VAL A 247 -18.04 -1.54 -10.62
C VAL A 247 -18.09 -2.60 -9.52
N GLY A 248 -19.19 -3.34 -9.43
CA GLY A 248 -19.41 -4.32 -8.36
C GLY A 248 -19.52 -3.66 -7.00
N ASP A 249 -19.15 -4.42 -5.95
CA ASP A 249 -19.37 -4.03 -4.55
C ASP A 249 -18.05 -3.80 -3.80
N SER A 250 -16.91 -3.80 -4.47
CA SER A 250 -15.61 -3.68 -3.79
C SER A 250 -14.58 -2.90 -4.60
N ILE A 251 -13.78 -2.11 -3.88
CA ILE A 251 -12.50 -1.58 -4.33
C ILE A 251 -11.44 -2.64 -4.02
N PHE A 252 -10.34 -2.66 -4.76
CA PHE A 252 -9.22 -3.58 -4.54
C PHE A 252 -7.91 -2.79 -4.36
N LEU A 253 -7.39 -2.74 -3.14
CA LEU A 253 -6.22 -1.93 -2.78
C LEU A 253 -4.88 -2.64 -3.02
N VAL A 254 -3.88 -1.95 -3.54
CA VAL A 254 -2.46 -2.36 -3.41
C VAL A 254 -1.67 -1.26 -2.72
N ASN A 255 -0.90 -1.64 -1.70
CA ASN A 255 0.13 -0.80 -1.10
C ASN A 255 1.50 -1.45 -1.31
N ALA A 256 2.45 -0.71 -1.89
CA ALA A 256 3.77 -1.23 -2.23
C ALA A 256 4.86 -0.21 -1.91
N ARG A 257 6.07 -0.68 -1.58
CA ARG A 257 7.21 0.18 -1.24
C ARG A 257 8.48 -0.22 -1.96
N LYS A 258 9.17 0.77 -2.54
CA LYS A 258 10.40 0.56 -3.31
C LYS A 258 11.58 0.29 -2.38
N ASP A 259 12.30 -0.78 -2.71
CA ASP A 259 13.62 -1.09 -2.17
C ASP A 259 14.64 0.01 -2.51
N ILE A 260 15.19 0.67 -1.48
CA ILE A 260 16.23 1.71 -1.62
C ILE A 260 17.63 1.10 -1.81
N THR A 261 17.81 -0.20 -1.55
CA THR A 261 19.11 -0.89 -1.66
C THR A 261 19.31 -1.58 -3.00
N ARG A 262 18.24 -1.85 -3.75
CA ARG A 262 18.31 -2.39 -5.11
C ARG A 262 18.39 -1.26 -6.14
N SER A 263 19.61 -0.97 -6.61
CA SER A 263 19.78 -0.27 -7.88
C SER A 263 19.12 -1.09 -9.01
N PRO A 264 18.46 -0.46 -9.99
CA PRO A 264 18.02 -1.18 -11.17
C PRO A 264 19.24 -1.81 -11.81
N LEU A 265 19.23 -3.14 -11.99
CA LEU A 265 20.24 -3.80 -12.78
C LEU A 265 20.27 -3.13 -14.17
N PRO A 266 21.45 -2.81 -14.71
CA PRO A 266 21.53 -2.29 -16.07
C PRO A 266 20.82 -3.27 -17.02
N PRO A 267 20.14 -2.77 -18.07
CA PRO A 267 19.50 -3.65 -19.03
C PRO A 267 20.54 -4.64 -19.55
N LYS A 268 20.23 -5.94 -19.45
CA LYS A 268 21.00 -6.96 -20.15
C LYS A 268 20.99 -6.57 -21.61
N LYS A 269 22.15 -6.18 -22.15
CA LYS A 269 22.33 -6.03 -23.59
C LYS A 269 21.96 -7.39 -24.20
N GLN A 270 20.89 -7.40 -24.99
CA GLN A 270 20.60 -8.50 -25.92
C GLN A 270 21.65 -8.48 -27.04
#